data_AF-A0A920T6Q3-F1
#
_entry.id   AF-A0A920T6Q3-F1
#
_cell.length_a   1.000
_cell.length_b   1.000
_cell.length_c   1.000
_cell.angle_alpha   90.00
_cell.angle_beta   90.00
_cell.angle_gamma   90.00
#
_symmetry.space_group_name_H-M   'P 1'
#
loop_
_entity.id
_entity.type
_entity.pdbx_description
1 polymer ?
#
loop_
_entity_poly.entity_id
_entity_poly.type
_entity_poly.pdbx_seq_one_letter_code
_entity_poly.pdbx_strand_id
1 'polypeptide(L)'
;MVVTILEVIGGIVCFIGVGEVLINNNSQLIKVGLFIIALDLIALFFGQRFAKDYVGAAVLVNYFILTIIGLLTLQYKKISLLIRLY
;
A
#
# COMPACT_ATOMS: atom_id res chain seq x y z
N MET A 1 10.34 -2.06 16.61
CA MET A 1 9.02 -2.61 17.01
C MET A 1 7.84 -1.81 16.47
N VAL A 2 7.90 -0.48 16.42
CA VAL A 2 6.80 0.32 15.84
C VAL A 2 6.56 -0.05 14.36
N VAL A 3 7.63 -0.14 13.57
CA VAL A 3 7.57 -0.52 12.14
C VAL A 3 7.00 -1.93 11.95
N THR A 4 7.50 -2.92 12.70
CA THR A 4 6.99 -4.31 12.60
C THR A 4 5.51 -4.44 12.95
N ILE A 5 4.98 -3.59 13.84
CA ILE A 5 3.56 -3.56 14.17
C ILE A 5 2.76 -2.94 13.03
N LEU A 6 3.25 -1.83 12.45
CA LEU A 6 2.65 -1.19 11.27
C LEU A 6 2.61 -2.13 10.07
N GLU A 7 3.70 -2.86 9.82
CA GLU A 7 3.82 -3.83 8.73
C GLU A 7 2.77 -4.95 8.85
N VAL A 8 2.63 -5.53 10.05
CA VAL A 8 1.63 -6.59 10.31
C VAL A 8 0.20 -6.05 10.19
N ILE A 9 -0.09 -4.87 10.74
CA ILE A 9 -1.42 -4.25 10.64
C ILE A 9 -1.74 -3.93 9.17
N GLY A 10 -0.79 -3.33 8.45
CA GLY A 10 -0.93 -3.00 7.03
C GLY A 10 -1.16 -4.26 6.18
N GLY A 11 -0.42 -5.33 6.45
CA GLY A 11 -0.60 -6.63 5.82
C GLY A 11 -1.99 -7.23 6.07
N ILE A 12 -2.48 -7.20 7.31
CA ILE A 12 -3.82 -7.70 7.66
C ILE A 12 -4.91 -6.88 6.96
N VAL A 13 -4.81 -5.55 6.99
CA VAL A 13 -5.80 -4.67 6.33
C VAL A 13 -5.79 -4.90 4.81
N CYS A 14 -4.62 -5.07 4.19
CA CYS A 14 -4.53 -5.42 2.77
C CYS A 14 -5.14 -6.79 2.46
N PHE A 15 -4.90 -7.81 3.30
CA PHE A 15 -5.47 -9.14 3.12
C PHE A 15 -7.00 -9.11 3.18
N ILE A 16 -7.56 -8.42 4.18
CA ILE A 16 -9.01 -8.23 4.30
C ILE A 16 -9.54 -7.41 3.11
N GLY A 17 -8.80 -6.38 2.68
CA GLY A 17 -9.16 -5.52 1.56
C GLY A 17 -9.23 -6.26 0.22
N VAL A 18 -8.33 -7.22 -0.02
CA VAL A 18 -8.41 -8.09 -1.19
C VAL A 18 -9.69 -8.95 -1.14
N GLY A 19 -10.01 -9.53 0.02
CA GLY A 19 -11.26 -10.25 0.22
C GLY A 19 -12.49 -9.38 -0.06
N GLU A 20 -12.49 -8.13 0.41
CA GLU A 20 -13.58 -7.19 0.19
C GLU A 20 -13.76 -6.84 -1.31
N VAL A 21 -12.65 -6.64 -2.03
CA VAL A 21 -12.69 -6.37 -3.48
C VAL A 21 -13.27 -7.56 -4.25
N LEU A 22 -12.94 -8.79 -3.87
CA LEU A 22 -13.39 -9.99 -4.56
C LEU A 22 -14.88 -10.27 -4.32
N ILE A 23 -15.36 -10.07 -3.09
CA ILE A 23 -16.74 -10.43 -2.70
C ILE A 23 -17.71 -9.26 -2.98
N ASN A 24 -17.34 -8.05 -2.54
CA ASN A 24 -18.24 -6.90 -2.52
C ASN A 24 -17.91 -5.87 -3.62
N ASN A 25 -16.85 -6.09 -4.42
CA ASN A 25 -16.32 -5.11 -5.39
C ASN A 25 -15.96 -3.74 -4.79
N ASN A 26 -15.90 -3.63 -3.47
CA ASN A 26 -15.54 -2.41 -2.79
C ASN A 26 -14.01 -2.33 -2.65
N SER A 27 -13.45 -1.20 -3.06
CA SER A 27 -12.00 -0.96 -3.06
C SER A 27 -11.55 0.03 -1.99
N GLN A 28 -12.43 0.40 -1.05
CA GLN A 28 -12.06 1.38 -0.03
C GLN A 28 -11.08 0.79 0.98
N LEU A 29 -11.31 -0.43 1.47
CA LEU A 29 -10.48 -1.00 2.53
C LEU A 29 -9.06 -1.33 2.02
N ILE A 30 -8.95 -1.84 0.79
CA ILE A 30 -7.63 -2.08 0.16
C ILE A 30 -6.84 -0.79 -0.08
N LYS A 31 -7.50 0.34 -0.36
CA LYS A 31 -6.82 1.65 -0.49
C LYS A 31 -6.25 2.11 0.84
N VAL A 32 -6.99 1.93 1.93
CA VAL A 32 -6.51 2.24 3.28
C VAL A 32 -5.32 1.36 3.63
N GLY A 33 -5.38 0.05 3.35
CA GLY A 33 -4.26 -0.87 3.56
C GLY A 33 -3.01 -0.46 2.79
N LEU A 34 -3.14 -0.17 1.49
CA LEU A 34 -2.02 0.29 0.66
C LEU A 34 -1.42 1.62 1.15
N PHE A 35 -2.25 2.53 1.69
CA PHE A 35 -1.77 3.78 2.27
C PHE A 35 -0.94 3.54 3.54
N ILE A 36 -1.37 2.61 4.40
CA ILE A 36 -0.60 2.20 5.59
C ILE A 36 0.74 1.59 5.17
N ILE A 37 0.76 0.71 4.16
CA ILE A 37 2.00 0.13 3.62
C ILE A 37 2.92 1.22 3.05
N ALA A 38 2.38 2.22 2.36
CA ALA A 38 3.18 3.32 1.83
C ALA A 38 3.87 4.12 2.96
N LEU A 39 3.17 4.37 4.07
CA LEU A 39 3.75 5.01 5.25
C LEU A 39 4.83 4.14 5.92
N ASP A 40 4.60 2.83 5.98
CA ASP A 40 5.56 1.87 6.55
C ASP A 40 6.85 1.83 5.73
N LEU A 41 6.75 1.80 4.39
CA LEU A 41 7.90 1.86 3.49
C LEU A 41 8.67 3.18 3.64
N ILE A 42 8.00 4.31 3.85
CA ILE A 42 8.66 5.59 4.13
C ILE A 42 9.42 5.51 5.46
N ALA A 43 8.82 4.98 6.51
CA ALA A 43 9.48 4.79 7.80
C ALA A 43 10.72 3.88 7.69
N LEU A 44 10.61 2.81 6.91
CA LEU A 44 11.72 1.91 6.60
C LEU A 44 12.83 2.63 5.83
N PHE A 45 12.53 3.48 4.83
CA PHE A 45 13.55 4.28 4.13
C PHE A 45 14.39 5.13 5.07
N PHE A 46 13.75 5.76 6.06
CA PHE A 46 14.47 6.49 7.10
C PHE A 46 15.37 5.54 7.90
N GLY A 47 14.86 4.38 8.30
CA GLY A 47 15.64 3.34 8.99
C GLY A 47 16.89 2.91 8.21
N GLN A 48 16.75 2.66 6.91
CA GLN A 48 17.86 2.29 6.02
C GLN A 48 18.93 3.40 5.96
N ARG A 49 18.52 4.68 5.97
CA ARG A 49 19.46 5.82 5.97
C ARG A 49 20.29 5.88 7.25
N PHE A 50 19.70 5.63 8.42
CA PHE A 50 20.43 5.56 9.69
C PHE A 50 21.36 4.35 9.75
N ALA A 51 20.93 3.21 9.21
CA ALA A 51 21.75 2.00 9.11
C ALA A 51 22.87 2.11 8.05
N LYS A 52 22.87 3.16 7.21
CA LYS A 52 23.74 3.34 6.04
C LYS A 52 23.63 2.17 5.05
N ASP A 53 22.49 1.48 5.04
CA ASP A 53 22.25 0.36 4.17
C ASP A 53 21.61 0.84 2.85
N TYR A 54 22.48 1.15 1.89
CA TYR A 54 22.08 1.60 0.56
C TYR A 54 21.48 0.45 -0.28
N VAL A 55 21.88 -0.79 -0.01
CA VAL A 55 21.40 -1.98 -0.74
C VAL A 55 19.96 -2.28 -0.31
N GLY A 56 19.70 -2.26 1.00
CA GLY A 56 18.35 -2.39 1.56
C GLY A 56 17.41 -1.30 1.06
N ALA A 57 17.88 -0.05 1.02
CA ALA A 57 17.10 1.06 0.47
C ALA A 57 16.74 0.85 -1.01
N ALA A 58 17.68 0.37 -1.85
CA ALA A 58 17.42 0.13 -3.27
C ALA A 58 16.34 -0.93 -3.51
N VAL A 59 16.29 -1.97 -2.69
CA VAL A 59 15.24 -2.99 -2.73
C VAL A 59 13.87 -2.40 -2.36
N LEU A 60 13.84 -1.53 -1.34
CA LEU A 60 12.62 -0.91 -0.83
C LEU A 60 11.93 0.01 -1.85
N VAL A 61 12.70 0.65 -2.74
CA VAL A 61 12.18 1.50 -3.84
C VAL A 61 11.23 0.73 -4.73
N ASN A 62 11.55 -0.51 -5.08
CA ASN A 62 10.70 -1.33 -5.94
C ASN A 62 9.33 -1.59 -5.30
N TYR A 63 9.31 -1.93 -4.00
CA TYR A 63 8.09 -2.14 -3.24
C TYR A 63 7.25 -0.86 -3.12
N PHE A 64 7.90 0.29 -2.95
CA PHE A 64 7.22 1.58 -2.90
C PHE A 64 6.56 1.92 -4.23
N ILE A 65 7.26 1.73 -5.35
CA ILE A 65 6.71 1.94 -6.69
C ILE A 65 5.49 1.03 -6.93
N LEU A 66 5.59 -0.26 -6.61
CA LEU A 66 4.48 -1.21 -6.69
C LEU A 66 3.26 -0.75 -5.88
N THR A 67 3.49 -0.25 -4.66
CA THR A 67 2.43 0.25 -3.78
C THR A 67 1.72 1.47 -4.38
N ILE A 68 2.47 2.41 -4.97
CA ILE A 68 1.92 3.59 -5.64
C ILE A 68 1.13 3.20 -6.90
N ILE A 69 1.66 2.29 -7.72
CA ILE A 69 0.95 1.78 -8.90
C ILE A 69 -0.38 1.14 -8.47
N GLY A 70 -0.38 0.32 -7.42
CA GLY A 70 -1.60 -0.29 -6.87
C GLY A 70 -2.64 0.75 -6.46
N LEU A 71 -2.23 1.81 -5.75
CA LEU A 71 -3.12 2.92 -5.38
C LEU A 71 -3.70 3.64 -6.61
N LEU A 72 -2.87 3.94 -7.60
CA LEU A 72 -3.30 4.61 -8.83
C LEU A 72 -4.33 3.76 -9.58
N THR A 73 -4.05 2.48 -9.81
CA THR A 73 -4.98 1.57 -10.51
C THR A 73 -6.35 1.51 -9.83
N LEU A 74 -6.38 1.43 -8.49
CA LEU A 74 -7.62 1.39 -7.73
C LEU A 74 -8.35 2.74 -7.72
N GLN A 75 -7.64 3.86 -7.85
CA GLN A 75 -8.22 5.18 -8.03
C GLN A 75 -8.89 5.31 -9.40
N TYR A 76 -8.23 4.88 -10.47
CA TYR A 76 -8.80 4.85 -11.82
C TYR A 76 -10.07 3.99 -11.91
N LYS A 77 -10.11 2.81 -11.26
CA LYS A 77 -11.32 1.97 -11.21
C LYS A 77 -12.53 2.71 -10.63
N LYS A 78 -12.33 3.53 -9.59
CA LYS A 78 -13.41 4.34 -8.98
C LYS A 78 -13.87 5.47 -9.91
N ILE A 79 -12.94 6.15 -10.61
CA ILE A 79 -13.26 7.20 -11.58
C ILE A 79 -14.06 6.63 -12.77
N SER A 80 -13.67 5.47 -13.31
CA SER A 80 -14.36 4.84 -14.44
C SER A 80 -15.79 4.44 -14.09
N LEU A 81 -16.04 3.98 -12.87
CA LEU A 81 -17.37 3.59 -12.41
C LEU A 81 -18.30 4.80 -12.22
N LEU A 82 -17.75 5.95 -11.82
CA LEU A 82 -18.48 7.22 -11.73
C LEU A 82 -18.86 7.78 -13.11
N ILE A 83 -17.94 7.72 -14.09
CA ILE A 83 -18.21 8.19 -15.47
C ILE A 83 -19.24 7.30 -16.18
N ARG A 84 -19.36 6.02 -15.80
CA ARG A 84 -20.30 5.07 -16.41
C ARG A 84 -21.74 5.19 -15.88
N LEU A 85 -21.95 5.98 -14.82
CA LEU A 85 -23.26 6.19 -14.16
C LEU A 85 -23.88 7.56 -14.48
N TYR A 86 -23.18 8.42 -15.24
CA TYR A 86 -23.67 9.66 -15.84
C TYR A 86 -23.73 9.50 -17.35
#